data_AF-A0A971H5A5-F1
#
_entry.id   AF-A0A971H5A5-F1
#
_cell.length_a   1.000
_cell.length_b   1.000
_cell.length_c   1.000
_cell.angle_alpha   90.00
_cell.angle_beta   90.00
_cell.angle_gamma   90.00
#
_symmetry.space_group_name_H-M   'P 1'
#
loop_
_entity.id
_entity.type
_entity.pdbx_description
1 polymer ?
#
loop_
_entity_poly.entity_id
_entity_poly.type
_entity_poly.pdbx_seq_one_letter_code
_entity_poly.pdbx_strand_id
1 'polypeptide(L)'
;MESTYCIMDNHVHLLIKEEKEPLSQTMKRIGVSYSLYYNKKYERVGHLFQNRFRSECIETDGRLLTCLRYIHNNPVEAHMVKDPSAYSWSSYNIYINKMENKYNIISPELILDIFSENRIEAIKKFIDFSRQKCDRTFVDLEEVEEKSKSSYMKKTLDILKDYDLNIEDIAKLKDRNIRNQIIKEIHQHTNMSAREMANIIGWSKSTIDRALKE
;
A
#
# COMPACT_ATOMS: atom_id res chain seq x y z
N MET A 1 7.32 3.23 24.34
CA MET A 1 6.07 3.17 23.56
C MET A 1 6.40 2.59 22.19
N GLU A 2 5.86 1.42 21.84
CA GLU A 2 6.07 0.86 20.51
C GLU A 2 5.28 1.68 19.51
N SER A 3 5.99 2.43 18.67
CA SER A 3 5.38 3.32 17.69
C SER A 3 6.27 3.43 16.47
N THR A 4 5.64 3.57 15.32
CA THR A 4 6.32 3.68 14.03
C THR A 4 5.42 4.43 13.07
N TYR A 5 6.01 5.17 12.13
CA TYR A 5 5.24 5.92 11.14
C TYR A 5 5.89 5.89 9.77
N CYS A 6 5.05 6.04 8.75
CA CYS A 6 5.44 6.46 7.41
C CYS A 6 4.38 7.45 6.90
N ILE A 7 4.82 8.65 6.52
CA ILE A 7 3.96 9.71 5.99
C ILE A 7 4.18 9.75 4.48
N MET A 8 3.15 9.34 3.74
CA MET A 8 3.12 9.37 2.28
C MET A 8 2.56 10.71 1.79
N ASP A 9 2.56 10.91 0.48
CA ASP A 9 2.00 12.11 -0.16
C ASP A 9 0.47 12.19 -0.02
N ASN A 10 -0.22 11.04 0.04
CA ASN A 10 -1.67 10.94 0.04
C ASN A 10 -2.27 10.23 1.28
N HIS A 11 -1.47 9.58 2.13
CA HIS A 11 -1.92 8.93 3.37
C HIS A 11 -0.79 8.76 4.40
N VAL A 12 -1.11 8.21 5.57
CA VAL A 12 -0.13 7.90 6.62
C VAL A 12 -0.37 6.49 7.16
N HIS A 13 0.70 5.77 7.47
CA HIS A 13 0.63 4.54 8.24
C HIS A 13 1.24 4.75 9.61
N LEU A 14 0.55 4.30 10.65
CA LEU A 14 0.94 4.48 12.03
C LEU A 14 0.82 3.14 12.77
N LEU A 15 1.88 2.77 13.48
CA LEU A 15 1.83 1.78 14.54
C LEU A 15 1.74 2.54 15.85
N ILE A 16 0.69 2.30 16.63
CA ILE A 16 0.43 2.99 17.89
C ILE A 16 0.04 1.95 18.93
N LYS A 17 0.73 1.95 20.07
CA LYS A 17 0.31 1.24 21.27
C LYS A 17 -0.77 2.05 21.99
N GLU A 18 -1.98 1.52 22.05
CA GLU A 18 -3.06 2.08 22.85
C GLU A 18 -2.74 1.93 24.35
N GLU A 19 -2.91 3.02 25.11
CA GLU A 19 -2.68 3.02 26.56
C GLU A 19 -3.95 3.49 27.30
N LYS A 20 -3.98 4.73 27.81
CA LYS A 20 -5.12 5.25 28.61
C LYS A 20 -6.24 5.85 27.76
N GLU A 21 -5.91 6.38 26.59
CA GLU A 21 -6.85 7.05 25.70
C GLU A 21 -7.16 6.11 24.52
N PRO A 22 -8.44 5.92 24.16
CA PRO A 22 -8.80 5.08 23.03
C PRO A 22 -8.18 5.57 21.72
N LEU A 23 -7.76 4.63 20.86
CA LEU A 23 -7.14 4.95 19.57
C LEU A 23 -7.99 5.93 18.74
N SER A 24 -9.31 5.77 18.75
CA SER A 24 -10.24 6.63 18.02
C SER A 24 -10.19 8.09 18.47
N GLN A 25 -10.01 8.33 19.77
CA GLN A 25 -9.90 9.67 20.32
C GLN A 25 -8.53 10.27 20.02
N THR A 26 -7.45 9.49 20.12
CA THR A 26 -6.11 9.91 19.68
C THR A 26 -6.09 10.32 18.21
N MET A 27 -6.65 9.48 17.32
CA MET A 27 -6.74 9.77 15.89
C MET A 27 -7.63 10.97 15.59
N LYS A 28 -8.72 11.17 16.34
CA LYS A 28 -9.55 12.38 16.23
C LYS A 28 -8.75 13.64 16.55
N ARG A 29 -7.96 13.64 17.63
CA ARG A 29 -7.13 14.80 18.00
C ARG A 29 -6.09 15.10 16.93
N ILE A 30 -5.36 14.09 16.44
CA ILE A 30 -4.39 14.23 15.35
C ILE A 30 -5.06 14.81 14.10
N GLY A 31 -6.17 14.20 13.67
CA GLY A 31 -6.88 14.59 12.45
C GLY A 31 -7.43 16.01 12.51
N VAL A 32 -8.06 16.40 13.63
CA VAL A 32 -8.59 17.76 13.81
C VAL A 32 -7.47 18.79 13.86
N SER A 33 -6.44 18.56 14.68
CA SER A 33 -5.31 19.49 14.82
C SER A 33 -4.58 19.70 13.49
N TYR A 34 -4.31 18.63 12.74
CA TYR A 34 -3.66 18.75 11.44
C TYR A 34 -4.55 19.41 10.39
N SER A 35 -5.85 19.09 10.34
CA SER A 35 -6.78 19.72 9.41
C SER A 35 -6.88 21.23 9.63
N LEU A 36 -6.98 21.66 10.89
CA LEU A 36 -7.01 23.08 11.24
C LEU A 36 -5.71 23.78 10.85
N TYR A 37 -4.55 23.18 11.16
CA TYR A 37 -3.25 23.72 10.79
C TYR A 37 -3.11 23.85 9.26
N TYR A 38 -3.41 22.79 8.51
CA TYR A 38 -3.26 22.75 7.06
C TYR A 38 -4.18 23.76 6.38
N ASN A 39 -5.46 23.80 6.76
CA ASN A 39 -6.43 24.74 6.21
C ASN A 39 -6.03 26.19 6.50
N LYS A 40 -5.55 26.49 7.71
CA LYS A 40 -5.05 27.82 8.05
C LYS A 40 -3.79 28.18 7.26
N LYS A 41 -2.84 27.24 7.10
CA LYS A 41 -1.57 27.47 6.41
C LYS A 41 -1.74 27.74 4.92
N TYR A 42 -2.69 27.05 4.28
CA TYR A 42 -2.91 27.12 2.83
C TYR A 42 -4.21 27.84 2.45
N GLU A 43 -4.82 28.57 3.38
CA GLU A 43 -6.05 29.35 3.17
C GLU A 43 -7.19 28.53 2.55
N ARG A 44 -7.30 27.26 2.96
CA ARG A 44 -8.35 26.34 2.49
C ARG A 44 -9.53 26.30 3.46
N VAL A 45 -10.69 25.95 2.93
CA VAL A 45 -11.90 25.66 3.69
C VAL A 45 -12.40 24.25 3.35
N GLY A 46 -13.10 23.63 4.30
CA GLY A 46 -13.68 22.29 4.13
C GLY A 46 -12.81 21.14 4.64
N HIS A 47 -13.20 19.91 4.27
CA HIS A 47 -12.57 18.67 4.73
C HIS A 47 -11.18 18.47 4.12
N LEU A 48 -10.21 18.05 4.96
CA LEU A 48 -8.87 17.68 4.51
C LEU A 48 -8.77 16.17 4.23
N PHE A 49 -9.19 15.35 5.19
CA PHE A 49 -9.17 13.89 5.05
C PHE A 49 -10.43 13.41 4.33
N GLN A 50 -10.25 12.51 3.35
CA GLN A 50 -11.35 11.99 2.54
C GLN A 50 -12.16 10.91 3.27
N ASN A 51 -11.51 10.08 4.09
CA ASN A 51 -12.12 8.94 4.76
C ASN A 51 -11.78 8.91 6.25
N ARG A 52 -12.50 8.07 7.01
CA ARG A 52 -12.15 7.72 8.39
C ARG A 52 -10.84 6.91 8.41
N PHE A 53 -10.12 6.96 9.53
CA PHE A 53 -8.98 6.06 9.74
C PHE A 53 -9.45 4.60 9.78
N ARG A 54 -8.57 3.70 9.37
CA ARG A 54 -8.73 2.25 9.55
C ARG A 54 -7.69 1.76 10.56
N SER A 55 -8.00 0.68 11.26
CA SER A 55 -7.11 0.11 12.28
C SER A 55 -7.26 -1.40 12.32
N GLU A 56 -6.17 -2.09 12.59
CA GLU A 56 -6.10 -3.53 12.79
C GLU A 56 -5.30 -3.80 14.06
N CYS A 57 -5.82 -4.64 14.95
CA CYS A 57 -5.10 -5.01 16.17
C CYS A 57 -3.91 -5.93 15.86
N ILE A 58 -2.83 -5.73 16.62
CA ILE A 58 -1.62 -6.55 16.54
C ILE A 58 -1.45 -7.23 17.89
N GLU A 59 -1.61 -8.55 17.90
CA GLU A 59 -1.65 -9.35 19.13
C GLU A 59 -0.41 -10.25 19.29
N THR A 60 0.49 -10.29 18.31
CA THR A 60 1.68 -11.15 18.34
C THR A 60 2.91 -10.43 17.82
N ASP A 61 4.08 -10.78 18.36
CA ASP A 61 5.37 -10.22 17.94
C ASP A 61 5.64 -10.45 16.45
N GLY A 62 5.26 -11.61 15.92
CA GLY A 62 5.37 -11.90 14.48
C GLY A 62 4.53 -10.93 13.62
N ARG A 63 3.32 -10.59 14.06
CA ARG A 63 2.47 -9.60 13.38
C ARG A 63 3.04 -8.18 13.54
N LEU A 64 3.59 -7.87 14.72
CA LEU A 64 4.23 -6.59 15.00
C LEU A 64 5.40 -6.34 14.05
N LEU A 65 6.33 -7.29 13.93
CA LEU A 65 7.46 -7.19 13.01
C LEU A 65 7.01 -7.07 11.55
N THR A 66 6.00 -7.85 11.15
CA THR A 66 5.46 -7.78 9.78
C THR A 66 4.86 -6.40 9.49
N CYS A 67 4.09 -5.84 10.42
CA CYS A 67 3.50 -4.51 10.29
C CYS A 67 4.56 -3.42 10.20
N LEU A 68 5.59 -3.52 11.03
CA LEU A 68 6.68 -2.57 11.04
C LEU A 68 7.45 -2.59 9.70
N ARG A 69 7.75 -3.78 9.16
CA ARG A 69 8.35 -3.91 7.82
C ARG A 69 7.48 -3.30 6.74
N TYR A 70 6.17 -3.53 6.81
CA TYR A 70 5.22 -2.97 5.86
C TYR A 70 5.20 -1.43 5.90
N ILE A 71 5.07 -0.84 7.09
CA ILE A 71 5.06 0.61 7.26
C ILE A 71 6.34 1.25 6.68
N HIS A 72 7.51 0.69 7.01
CA HIS A 72 8.79 1.24 6.53
C HIS A 72 9.05 1.03 5.04
N ASN A 73 8.53 -0.06 4.45
CA ASN A 73 8.70 -0.33 3.02
C ASN A 73 7.61 0.27 2.14
N ASN A 74 6.56 0.89 2.69
CA ASN A 74 5.50 1.48 1.88
C ASN A 74 6.01 2.44 0.78
N PRO A 75 7.02 3.30 1.01
CA PRO A 75 7.64 4.11 -0.05
C PRO A 75 8.36 3.32 -1.14
N VAL A 76 8.88 2.14 -0.81
CA VAL A 76 9.55 1.22 -1.75
C VAL A 76 8.51 0.52 -2.62
N GLU A 77 7.45 0.00 -2.00
CA GLU A 77 6.32 -0.63 -2.69
C GLU A 77 5.59 0.37 -3.60
N ALA A 78 5.49 1.64 -3.18
CA ALA A 78 4.98 2.73 -4.01
C ALA A 78 5.98 3.24 -5.06
N HIS A 79 7.14 2.59 -5.21
CA HIS A 79 8.21 2.95 -6.17
C HIS A 79 8.75 4.37 -6.04
N MET A 80 8.59 5.02 -4.87
CA MET A 80 9.13 6.36 -4.62
C MET A 80 10.64 6.34 -4.35
N VAL A 81 11.12 5.26 -3.72
CA VAL A 81 12.55 5.04 -3.41
C VAL A 81 12.91 3.57 -3.59
N LYS A 82 14.20 3.26 -3.73
CA LYS A 82 14.70 1.88 -3.84
C LYS A 82 15.03 1.22 -2.50
N ASP A 83 15.22 2.03 -1.45
CA ASP A 83 15.61 1.57 -0.11
C ASP A 83 14.86 2.41 0.93
N PRO A 84 14.31 1.82 2.01
CA PRO A 84 13.56 2.57 3.03
C PRO A 84 14.35 3.70 3.68
N SER A 85 15.69 3.59 3.78
CA SER A 85 16.53 4.65 4.36
C SER A 85 16.62 5.90 3.49
N ALA A 86 16.30 5.81 2.20
CA ALA A 86 16.24 6.96 1.30
C ALA A 86 14.97 7.81 1.48
N TYR A 87 13.98 7.33 2.24
CA TYR A 87 12.74 8.06 2.50
C TYR A 87 12.79 8.79 3.84
N SER A 88 12.80 10.13 3.79
CA SER A 88 12.97 10.95 5.00
C SER A 88 11.71 11.07 5.88
N TRP A 89 10.52 10.75 5.34
CA TRP A 89 9.25 10.92 6.04
C TRP A 89 8.74 9.61 6.68
N SER A 90 9.65 8.72 7.08
CA SER A 90 9.34 7.55 7.90
C SER A 90 10.24 7.46 9.13
N SER A 91 9.81 6.69 10.12
CA SER A 91 10.62 6.42 11.31
C SER A 91 11.78 5.44 11.05
N TYR A 92 11.92 4.85 9.86
CA TYR A 92 12.94 3.82 9.57
C TYR A 92 14.36 4.28 9.93
N ASN A 93 14.69 5.52 9.58
CA ASN A 93 16.02 6.07 9.84
C ASN A 93 16.32 6.26 11.34
N ILE A 94 15.30 6.33 12.20
CA ILE A 94 15.47 6.33 13.67
C ILE A 94 15.90 4.94 14.14
N TYR A 95 15.28 3.87 13.61
CA TYR A 95 15.62 2.49 13.98
C TYR A 95 17.06 2.09 13.63
N ILE A 96 17.60 2.66 12.54
CA ILE A 96 18.96 2.35 12.08
C ILE A 96 19.99 3.43 12.48
N ASN A 97 19.66 4.31 13.43
CA ASN A 97 20.52 5.37 13.93
C ASN A 97 21.05 6.34 12.85
N LYS A 98 20.29 6.56 11.78
CA LYS A 98 20.58 7.59 10.74
C LYS A 98 19.82 8.90 10.96
N MET A 99 18.88 8.92 11.89
CA MET A 99 18.08 10.09 12.25
C MET A 99 17.88 10.15 13.77
N GLU A 100 17.95 11.36 14.32
CA GLU A 100 17.68 11.58 15.74
C GLU A 100 16.18 11.42 16.05
N ASN A 101 15.87 10.78 17.17
CA ASN A 101 14.51 10.69 17.70
C ASN A 101 14.10 11.99 18.43
N LYS A 102 14.15 13.12 17.72
CA LYS A 102 14.03 14.48 18.29
C LYS A 102 12.81 14.68 19.21
N TYR A 103 11.70 14.02 18.90
CA TYR A 103 10.43 14.18 19.62
C TYR A 103 10.17 13.07 20.65
N ASN A 104 11.07 12.09 20.76
CA ASN A 104 10.91 10.92 21.63
C ASN A 104 9.57 10.19 21.45
N ILE A 105 9.01 10.24 20.24
CA ILE A 105 7.73 9.60 19.91
C ILE A 105 7.88 8.19 19.37
N ILE A 106 9.11 7.72 19.17
CA ILE A 106 9.47 6.36 18.75
C ILE A 106 10.26 5.70 19.89
N SER A 107 10.04 4.42 20.16
CA SER A 107 10.92 3.64 21.05
C SER A 107 11.47 2.42 20.31
N PRO A 108 12.57 2.58 19.56
CA PRO A 108 13.11 1.50 18.74
C PRO A 108 13.70 0.36 19.58
N GLU A 109 14.06 0.61 20.84
CA GLU A 109 14.78 -0.32 21.71
C GLU A 109 14.02 -1.64 21.86
N LEU A 110 12.74 -1.57 22.24
CA LEU A 110 11.90 -2.75 22.47
C LEU A 110 11.81 -3.66 21.23
N ILE A 111 11.76 -3.05 20.03
CA ILE A 111 11.71 -3.80 18.77
C ILE A 111 13.08 -4.37 18.44
N LEU A 112 14.14 -3.58 18.60
CA LEU A 112 15.50 -4.02 18.29
C LEU A 112 15.94 -5.16 19.23
N ASP A 113 15.46 -5.18 20.47
CA ASP A 113 15.73 -6.24 21.44
C ASP A 113 15.15 -7.60 21.02
N ILE A 114 14.11 -7.63 20.17
CA ILE A 114 13.61 -8.86 19.56
C ILE A 114 14.67 -9.51 18.64
N PHE A 115 15.57 -8.71 18.05
CA PHE A 115 16.59 -9.19 17.11
C PHE A 115 17.92 -9.58 17.78
N SER A 116 18.36 -8.82 18.80
CA SER A 116 19.54 -9.10 19.62
C SER A 116 19.61 -8.13 20.81
N GLU A 117 20.20 -8.58 21.93
CA GLU A 117 20.59 -7.71 23.04
C GLU A 117 21.74 -6.75 22.65
N ASN A 118 22.58 -7.16 21.69
CA ASN A 118 23.63 -6.31 21.16
C ASN A 118 23.05 -5.33 20.14
N ARG A 119 23.07 -4.03 20.45
CA ARG A 119 22.43 -3.01 19.60
C ARG A 119 22.97 -2.94 18.18
N ILE A 120 24.27 -3.13 17.96
CA ILE A 120 24.87 -3.10 16.62
C ILE A 120 24.39 -4.30 15.81
N GLU A 121 24.32 -5.48 16.43
CA GLU A 121 23.82 -6.69 15.78
C GLU A 121 22.31 -6.61 15.51
N ALA A 122 21.54 -6.09 16.46
CA ALA A 122 20.11 -5.87 16.33
C ALA A 122 19.77 -5.00 15.11
N ILE A 123 20.49 -3.89 14.93
CA ILE A 123 20.30 -2.99 13.77
C ILE A 123 20.65 -3.71 12.46
N LYS A 124 21.72 -4.51 12.42
CA LYS A 124 22.07 -5.29 11.22
C LYS A 124 20.96 -6.28 10.86
N LYS A 125 20.52 -7.09 11.83
CA LYS A 125 19.42 -8.05 11.66
C LYS A 125 18.11 -7.36 11.27
N PHE A 126 17.85 -6.19 11.83
CA PHE A 126 16.70 -5.37 11.48
C PHE A 126 16.75 -4.91 10.02
N ILE A 127 17.89 -4.40 9.55
CA ILE A 127 18.08 -4.01 8.14
C ILE A 127 17.87 -5.20 7.22
N ASP A 128 18.45 -6.36 7.54
CA ASP A 128 18.30 -7.58 6.76
C ASP A 128 16.83 -8.05 6.73
N PHE A 129 16.15 -8.00 7.87
CA PHE A 129 14.72 -8.27 7.97
C PHE A 129 13.86 -7.33 7.11
N SER A 130 14.16 -6.02 7.12
CA SER A 130 13.42 -5.03 6.34
C SER A 130 13.56 -5.21 4.82
N ARG A 131 14.66 -5.84 4.36
CA ARG A 131 14.91 -6.12 2.93
C ARG A 131 14.26 -7.42 2.45
N GLN A 132 13.80 -8.27 3.35
CA GLN A 132 13.10 -9.50 2.98
C GLN A 132 11.72 -9.17 2.41
N LYS A 133 11.28 -9.93 1.41
CA LYS A 133 9.93 -9.80 0.86
C LYS A 133 8.89 -10.07 1.94
N CYS A 134 7.81 -9.28 1.88
CA CYS A 134 6.65 -9.47 2.76
C CYS A 134 5.55 -10.22 2.01
N ASP A 135 5.35 -11.49 2.36
CA ASP A 135 4.32 -12.34 1.72
C ASP A 135 2.91 -12.12 2.31
N ARG A 136 2.72 -11.12 3.19
CA ARG A 136 1.45 -10.88 3.89
C ARG A 136 0.83 -9.53 3.53
N THR A 137 -0.45 -9.56 3.18
CA THR A 137 -1.31 -8.42 2.87
C THR A 137 -1.87 -7.79 4.16
N PHE A 138 -1.84 -6.46 4.23
CA PHE A 138 -2.53 -5.66 5.24
C PHE A 138 -3.85 -5.14 4.67
N VAL A 139 -4.78 -4.70 5.53
CA VAL A 139 -6.15 -4.28 5.17
C VAL A 139 -6.22 -3.21 4.07
N ASP A 140 -5.21 -2.36 3.99
CA ASP A 140 -5.05 -1.34 2.97
C ASP A 140 -4.62 -1.91 1.61
N LEU A 141 -3.82 -2.97 1.57
CA LEU A 141 -3.50 -3.68 0.34
C LEU A 141 -4.75 -4.35 -0.27
N GLU A 142 -5.63 -4.92 0.57
CA GLU A 142 -6.89 -5.52 0.09
C GLU A 142 -7.82 -4.47 -0.53
N GLU A 143 -7.97 -3.28 0.08
CA GLU A 143 -8.80 -2.21 -0.47
C GLU A 143 -8.18 -1.55 -1.71
N VAL A 144 -6.86 -1.35 -1.75
CA VAL A 144 -6.17 -0.85 -2.95
C VAL A 144 -6.30 -1.84 -4.08
N GLU A 145 -6.18 -3.15 -3.81
CA GLU A 145 -6.47 -4.19 -4.78
C GLU A 145 -7.93 -4.17 -5.22
N GLU A 146 -8.90 -4.05 -4.32
CA GLU A 146 -10.32 -3.99 -4.67
C GLU A 146 -10.68 -2.74 -5.46
N LYS A 147 -10.15 -1.56 -5.09
CA LYS A 147 -10.36 -0.31 -5.82
C LYS A 147 -9.66 -0.33 -7.18
N SER A 148 -8.44 -0.86 -7.26
CA SER A 148 -7.77 -1.09 -8.54
C SER A 148 -8.57 -2.05 -9.40
N LYS A 149 -8.97 -3.21 -8.87
CA LYS A 149 -9.82 -4.19 -9.58
C LYS A 149 -11.13 -3.55 -10.05
N SER A 150 -11.80 -2.75 -9.21
CA SER A 150 -13.02 -2.02 -9.56
C SER A 150 -12.78 -0.96 -10.65
N SER A 151 -11.67 -0.22 -10.58
CA SER A 151 -11.28 0.77 -11.58
C SER A 151 -10.95 0.11 -12.93
N TYR A 152 -10.14 -0.95 -12.92
CA TYR A 152 -9.80 -1.72 -14.12
C TYR A 152 -11.02 -2.41 -14.71
N MET A 153 -11.91 -2.94 -13.88
CA MET A 153 -13.18 -3.53 -14.30
C MET A 153 -14.05 -2.49 -15.01
N LYS A 154 -14.16 -1.27 -14.47
CA LYS A 154 -14.91 -0.18 -15.11
C LYS A 154 -14.32 0.18 -16.48
N LYS A 155 -12.99 0.36 -16.56
CA LYS A 155 -12.30 0.63 -17.84
C LYS A 155 -12.50 -0.50 -18.85
N THR A 156 -12.43 -1.74 -18.39
CA THR A 156 -12.65 -2.93 -19.22
C THR A 156 -14.08 -2.94 -19.77
N LEU A 157 -15.09 -2.67 -18.93
CA LEU A 157 -16.48 -2.57 -19.36
C LEU A 157 -16.72 -1.43 -20.35
N ASP A 158 -16.04 -0.30 -20.18
CA ASP A 158 -16.18 0.83 -21.11
C ASP A 158 -15.57 0.50 -22.49
N ILE A 159 -14.41 -0.16 -22.54
CA ILE A 159 -13.83 -0.67 -23.81
C ILE A 159 -14.80 -1.64 -24.50
N LEU A 160 -15.38 -2.58 -23.75
CA LEU A 160 -16.27 -3.59 -24.33
C LEU A 160 -17.54 -2.99 -24.95
N LYS A 161 -18.06 -1.89 -24.39
CA LYS A 161 -19.21 -1.17 -24.97
C LYS A 161 -18.90 -0.59 -26.34
N ASP A 162 -17.66 -0.18 -26.61
CA ASP A 162 -17.26 0.34 -27.94
C ASP A 162 -17.38 -0.75 -29.03
N TYR A 163 -17.39 -2.02 -28.63
CA TYR A 163 -17.60 -3.19 -29.49
C TYR A 163 -19.02 -3.78 -29.40
N ASP A 164 -19.93 -3.14 -28.67
CA ASP A 164 -21.28 -3.65 -28.35
C ASP A 164 -21.25 -5.02 -27.66
N LEU A 165 -20.25 -5.24 -26.79
CA LEU A 165 -20.04 -6.48 -26.05
C LEU A 165 -20.19 -6.27 -24.54
N ASN A 166 -20.63 -7.32 -23.85
CA ASN A 166 -20.52 -7.46 -22.40
C ASN A 166 -19.59 -8.63 -22.03
N ILE A 167 -19.30 -8.80 -20.74
CA ILE A 167 -18.38 -9.83 -20.25
C ILE A 167 -18.84 -11.26 -20.58
N GLU A 168 -20.14 -11.51 -20.67
CA GLU A 168 -20.68 -12.84 -20.99
C GLU A 168 -20.53 -13.18 -22.49
N ASP A 169 -20.43 -12.17 -23.35
CA ASP A 169 -20.27 -12.33 -24.79
C ASP A 169 -18.80 -12.54 -25.21
N ILE A 170 -17.86 -12.09 -24.39
CA ILE A 170 -16.41 -12.26 -24.57
C ILE A 170 -16.03 -13.74 -24.80
N ALA A 171 -16.59 -14.65 -23.98
CA ALA A 171 -16.31 -16.08 -24.09
C ALA A 171 -16.83 -16.70 -25.40
N LYS A 172 -17.83 -16.07 -26.02
CA LYS A 172 -18.49 -16.53 -27.26
C LYS A 172 -17.89 -15.88 -28.52
N LEU A 173 -17.02 -14.89 -28.37
CA LEU A 173 -16.40 -14.17 -29.48
C LEU A 173 -15.50 -15.11 -30.30
N LYS A 174 -15.93 -15.41 -31.53
CA LYS A 174 -15.21 -16.32 -32.44
C LYS A 174 -14.14 -15.61 -33.28
N ASP A 175 -14.29 -14.30 -33.49
CA ASP A 175 -13.35 -13.51 -34.29
C ASP A 175 -12.06 -13.26 -33.51
N ARG A 176 -10.96 -13.85 -34.00
CA ARG A 176 -9.64 -13.73 -33.37
C ARG A 176 -9.04 -12.33 -33.51
N ASN A 177 -9.33 -11.62 -34.59
CA ASN A 177 -8.77 -10.29 -34.83
C ASN A 177 -9.39 -9.30 -33.84
N ILE A 178 -10.72 -9.29 -33.74
CA ILE A 178 -11.45 -8.44 -32.80
C ILE A 178 -11.05 -8.78 -31.35
N ARG A 179 -10.98 -10.07 -31.01
CA ARG A 179 -10.50 -10.53 -29.70
C ARG A 179 -9.12 -9.96 -29.36
N ASN A 180 -8.16 -10.13 -30.27
CA ASN A 180 -6.78 -9.73 -30.02
C ASN A 180 -6.67 -8.20 -29.92
N GLN A 181 -7.50 -7.45 -30.67
CA GLN A 181 -7.58 -5.99 -30.56
C GLN A 181 -8.11 -5.56 -29.18
N ILE A 182 -9.21 -6.15 -28.71
CA ILE A 182 -9.76 -5.89 -27.37
C ILE A 182 -8.73 -6.21 -26.28
N ILE A 183 -8.00 -7.33 -26.39
CA ILE A 183 -6.94 -7.69 -25.43
C ILE A 183 -5.86 -6.62 -25.38
N LYS A 184 -5.41 -6.12 -26.54
CA LYS A 184 -4.39 -5.08 -26.64
C LYS A 184 -4.88 -3.76 -26.04
N GLU A 185 -6.11 -3.36 -26.33
CA GLU A 185 -6.71 -2.13 -25.79
C GLU A 185 -6.86 -2.21 -24.26
N ILE A 186 -7.39 -3.32 -23.74
CA ILE A 186 -7.48 -3.52 -22.28
C ILE A 186 -6.09 -3.41 -21.65
N HIS A 187 -5.08 -4.09 -22.21
CA HIS A 187 -3.72 -4.04 -21.70
C HIS A 187 -3.14 -2.62 -21.72
N GLN A 188 -3.32 -1.87 -22.81
CA GLN A 188 -2.81 -0.51 -22.95
C GLN A 188 -3.48 0.47 -21.96
N HIS A 189 -4.77 0.33 -21.70
CA HIS A 189 -5.54 1.27 -20.87
C HIS A 189 -5.56 0.92 -19.36
N THR A 190 -5.23 -0.32 -19.00
CA THR A 190 -5.20 -0.80 -17.61
C THR A 190 -3.81 -1.18 -17.11
N ASN A 191 -2.87 -1.45 -18.01
CA ASN A 191 -1.53 -1.99 -17.74
C ASN A 191 -1.55 -3.32 -16.97
N MET A 192 -2.66 -4.05 -17.00
CA MET A 192 -2.82 -5.35 -16.33
C MET A 192 -1.94 -6.43 -16.96
N SER A 193 -1.42 -7.35 -16.16
CA SER A 193 -0.77 -8.57 -16.62
C SER A 193 -1.76 -9.54 -17.27
N ALA A 194 -1.25 -10.47 -18.08
CA ALA A 194 -2.07 -11.52 -18.69
C ALA A 194 -2.82 -12.40 -17.67
N ARG A 195 -2.27 -12.55 -16.45
CA ARG A 195 -2.91 -13.29 -15.36
C ARG A 195 -4.10 -12.52 -14.78
N GLU A 196 -3.93 -11.22 -14.56
CA GLU A 196 -5.00 -10.36 -14.06
C GLU A 196 -6.12 -10.25 -15.09
N MET A 197 -5.80 -10.08 -16.37
CA MET A 197 -6.80 -10.04 -17.44
C MET A 197 -7.59 -11.35 -17.51
N ALA A 198 -6.91 -12.50 -17.43
CA ALA A 198 -7.57 -13.82 -17.46
C ALA A 198 -8.62 -13.97 -16.33
N ASN A 199 -8.32 -13.45 -15.14
CA ASN A 199 -9.26 -13.50 -14.01
C ASN A 199 -10.49 -12.59 -14.21
N ILE A 200 -10.37 -11.51 -14.98
CA ILE A 200 -11.46 -10.54 -15.19
C ILE A 200 -12.32 -10.90 -16.40
N ILE A 201 -11.71 -11.17 -17.56
CA ILE A 201 -12.43 -11.31 -18.84
C ILE A 201 -12.69 -12.78 -19.22
N GLY A 202 -12.14 -13.74 -18.48
CA GLY A 202 -12.45 -15.17 -18.66
C GLY A 202 -11.76 -15.86 -19.84
N TRP A 203 -10.92 -15.17 -20.62
CA TRP A 203 -10.03 -15.83 -21.59
C TRP A 203 -8.80 -16.45 -20.90
N SER A 204 -8.30 -17.57 -21.43
CA SER A 204 -7.12 -18.21 -20.86
C SER A 204 -5.89 -17.30 -20.96
N LYS A 205 -5.03 -17.34 -19.93
CA LYS A 205 -3.74 -16.64 -19.92
C LYS A 205 -2.94 -16.87 -21.21
N SER A 206 -2.93 -18.10 -21.71
CA SER A 206 -2.22 -18.48 -22.94
C SER A 206 -2.76 -17.79 -24.20
N THR A 207 -4.06 -17.52 -24.25
CA THR A 207 -4.70 -16.78 -25.36
C THR A 207 -4.30 -15.31 -25.32
N ILE A 208 -4.30 -14.73 -24.11
CA ILE A 208 -3.93 -13.34 -23.86
C ILE A 208 -2.45 -13.11 -24.16
N ASP A 209 -1.56 -13.95 -23.63
CA ASP A 209 -0.12 -13.87 -23.87
C ASP A 209 0.23 -13.95 -25.36
N ARG A 210 -0.55 -14.70 -26.16
CA ARG A 210 -0.35 -14.78 -27.61
C ARG A 210 -0.78 -13.49 -28.31
N ALA A 211 -1.94 -12.95 -27.95
CA ALA A 211 -2.47 -11.71 -28.52
C ALA A 211 -1.58 -10.49 -28.24
N LEU A 212 -0.87 -10.46 -27.10
CA LEU A 212 0.03 -9.37 -26.75
C LEU A 212 1.41 -9.43 -27.45
N LYS A 213 1.75 -10.59 -28.03
CA LYS A 213 3.03 -10.82 -28.74
C LYS A 213 2.92 -10.68 -30.25
N GLU A 214 1.71 -10.81 -30.79
CA GLU A 214 1.33 -10.49 -32.17
C GLU A 214 1.16 -8.98 -32.35
#